data_AF-A0A3N5VV46-F1
#
_entry.id   AF-A0A3N5VV46-F1
#
_cell.length_a   1.000
_cell.length_b   1.000
_cell.length_c   1.000
_cell.angle_alpha   90.00
_cell.angle_beta   90.00
_cell.angle_gamma   90.00
#
_symmetry.space_group_name_H-M   'P 1'
#
loop_
_entity.id
_entity.type
_entity.pdbx_description
1 polymer ?
#
loop_
_entity_poly.entity_id
_entity_poly.type
_entity_poly.pdbx_seq_one_letter_code
_entity_poly.pdbx_strand_id
1 'polypeptide(L)'
;MSMMNKVTESVSVFSQIKDNCVIAISGFNLATTPEYLILELYRHYNEFGHPKNMFIVSDALPAVPNRALDSIAETIYKDENQEFLRGMLMPFLGFSPWLQRLVIDDRIEFYGWPIGITAYWFREVASGRPGLITKIGIGTFLDPRKEGGALNEMASRKMSCKINIINIESEDYLLYRAPKPDYALIRATTADESGNLSMEDEGIRGTVLAIAQATKARPNQGTVFAQTRWLTKMSTINPRDVDIPSPLVDYIIISPQKYHWQSGTIEYDPRISYRTIPPITEKLVAETITKPIAQYERIIARRILIELIKLFKVKGSPVLVNLGIGIPALVSSVAAEENLADFIVTVIESGPWGGIALSGTNFGQAISPFALSTIPDMFSNFEGGIIDVASLGFLQVDKYGNVNPSILSDRIFGPGGFPVIAGGAPKNYFAGAFTAGPKVIDIVNNRLSIVHDGSPKFVDNVYKIIFSGDEAMKYEKEILYVTERAVFRLTEKGLTLEEVSPGVDIDRDILSKMEFRPIIATPLKQMDERLFGVGKLGLREEIF
;
A
#
# COMPACT_ATOMS: atom_id res chain seq x y z
N MET A 1 19.14 -5.17 -39.78
CA MET A 1 18.04 -5.94 -39.17
C MET A 1 16.79 -5.07 -39.25
N SER A 2 15.79 -5.45 -40.04
CA SER A 2 14.48 -4.81 -39.98
C SER A 2 13.92 -5.11 -38.58
N MET A 3 13.81 -4.09 -37.72
CA MET A 3 13.07 -4.25 -36.48
C MET A 3 11.61 -4.45 -36.85
N MET A 4 11.03 -5.57 -36.40
CA MET A 4 9.61 -5.86 -36.61
C MET A 4 8.77 -4.76 -35.97
N ASN A 5 7.77 -4.27 -36.71
CA ASN A 5 6.77 -3.35 -36.17
C ASN A 5 6.01 -4.07 -35.05
N LYS A 6 6.08 -3.55 -33.82
CA LYS A 6 5.42 -4.12 -32.63
C LYS A 6 4.04 -3.54 -32.38
N VAL A 7 3.65 -2.53 -33.14
CA VAL A 7 2.36 -1.85 -33.00
C VAL A 7 1.26 -2.72 -33.58
N THR A 8 0.22 -2.96 -32.79
CA THR A 8 -0.98 -3.66 -33.22
C THR A 8 -2.22 -2.95 -32.70
N GLU A 9 -3.18 -2.71 -33.58
CA GLU A 9 -4.52 -2.23 -33.20
C GLU A 9 -5.45 -3.39 -32.86
N SER A 10 -5.09 -4.61 -33.27
CA SER A 10 -5.90 -5.81 -33.07
C SER A 10 -5.60 -6.47 -31.72
N VAL A 11 -6.65 -6.68 -30.93
CA VAL A 11 -6.65 -7.52 -29.72
C VAL A 11 -6.59 -9.01 -30.05
N SER A 12 -6.56 -9.40 -31.33
CA SER A 12 -6.33 -10.80 -31.75
C SER A 12 -5.02 -11.37 -31.21
N VAL A 13 -4.07 -10.52 -30.80
CA VAL A 13 -2.84 -10.94 -30.13
C VAL A 13 -3.10 -11.69 -28.82
N PHE A 14 -4.27 -11.57 -28.19
CA PHE A 14 -4.63 -12.36 -27.01
C PHE A 14 -4.88 -13.83 -27.31
N SER A 15 -5.11 -14.22 -28.57
CA SER A 15 -5.22 -15.64 -28.98
C SER A 15 -3.97 -16.48 -28.66
N GLN A 16 -2.83 -15.83 -28.43
CA GLN A 16 -1.60 -16.50 -28.03
C GLN A 16 -1.53 -16.80 -26.52
N ILE A 17 -2.42 -16.22 -25.71
CA ILE A 17 -2.48 -16.44 -24.26
C ILE A 17 -3.11 -17.80 -24.03
N LYS A 18 -2.34 -18.69 -23.39
CA LYS A 18 -2.72 -20.08 -23.18
C LYS A 18 -3.54 -20.25 -21.91
N ASP A 19 -4.34 -21.30 -21.88
CA ASP A 19 -4.96 -21.77 -20.65
C ASP A 19 -3.90 -22.12 -19.59
N ASN A 20 -4.29 -22.00 -18.32
CA ASN A 20 -3.49 -22.26 -17.12
C ASN A 20 -2.28 -21.34 -16.92
N CYS A 21 -2.15 -20.28 -17.73
CA CYS A 21 -1.01 -19.37 -17.68
C CYS A 21 -0.95 -18.52 -16.41
N VAL A 22 0.22 -17.94 -16.20
CA VAL A 22 0.46 -16.90 -15.20
C VAL A 22 0.58 -15.56 -15.91
N ILE A 23 -0.22 -14.58 -15.51
CA ILE A 23 -0.14 -13.22 -16.05
C ILE A 23 0.27 -12.24 -14.95
N ALA A 24 1.28 -11.42 -15.23
CA ALA A 24 1.61 -10.26 -14.41
C ALA A 24 0.85 -9.02 -14.91
N ILE A 25 0.32 -8.22 -14.00
CA ILE A 25 -0.40 -6.99 -14.34
C ILE A 25 0.22 -5.85 -13.55
N SER A 26 0.69 -4.80 -14.23
CA SER A 26 1.12 -3.58 -13.55
C SER A 26 -0.08 -2.76 -13.09
N GLY A 27 0.09 -2.01 -12.01
CA GLY A 27 -0.88 -0.99 -11.64
C GLY A 27 -0.98 -0.77 -10.14
N PHE A 28 -1.10 0.49 -9.74
CA PHE A 28 -1.41 0.87 -8.36
C PHE A 28 -2.71 1.66 -8.39
N ASN A 29 -3.80 1.04 -7.93
CA ASN A 29 -5.16 1.47 -8.20
C ASN A 29 -5.40 1.61 -9.71
N LEU A 30 -5.45 2.83 -10.24
CA LEU A 30 -5.56 3.11 -11.68
C LEU A 30 -4.31 3.77 -12.26
N ALA A 31 -3.35 4.15 -11.42
CA ALA A 31 -2.05 4.65 -11.89
C ALA A 31 -1.28 3.51 -12.54
N THR A 32 -0.73 3.70 -13.74
CA THR A 32 0.00 2.67 -14.51
C THR A 32 -0.77 1.37 -14.77
N THR A 33 -2.10 1.40 -14.61
CA THR A 33 -2.96 0.22 -14.81
C THR A 33 -3.33 0.11 -16.29
N PRO A 34 -3.05 -1.04 -16.95
CA PRO A 34 -3.42 -1.28 -18.34
C PRO A 34 -4.90 -1.67 -18.45
N GLU A 35 -5.80 -0.76 -18.04
CA GLU A 35 -7.24 -0.99 -17.97
C GLU A 35 -7.82 -1.50 -19.30
N TYR A 36 -7.37 -0.97 -20.43
CA TYR A 36 -7.84 -1.41 -21.74
C TYR A 36 -7.45 -2.88 -21.98
N LEU A 37 -6.18 -3.26 -21.75
CA LEU A 37 -5.75 -4.64 -21.95
C LEU A 37 -6.47 -5.62 -21.02
N ILE A 38 -6.69 -5.24 -19.77
CA ILE A 38 -7.43 -6.05 -18.79
C ILE A 38 -8.85 -6.35 -19.30
N LEU A 39 -9.57 -5.30 -19.75
CA LEU A 39 -10.94 -5.44 -20.23
C LEU A 39 -11.01 -6.20 -21.55
N GLU A 40 -10.10 -5.96 -22.48
CA GLU A 40 -10.07 -6.65 -23.78
C GLU A 40 -9.68 -8.12 -23.64
N LEU A 41 -8.81 -8.48 -22.69
CA LEU A 41 -8.50 -9.88 -22.39
C LEU A 41 -9.76 -10.63 -21.91
N TYR A 42 -10.56 -10.01 -21.04
CA TYR A 42 -11.81 -10.61 -20.58
C TYR A 42 -12.87 -10.69 -21.70
N ARG A 43 -12.95 -9.67 -22.58
CA ARG A 43 -13.81 -9.75 -23.77
C ARG A 43 -13.40 -10.90 -24.69
N HIS A 44 -12.11 -11.08 -24.91
CA HIS A 44 -11.57 -12.20 -25.68
C HIS A 44 -12.01 -13.56 -25.07
N TYR A 45 -11.89 -13.71 -23.75
CA TYR A 45 -12.41 -14.89 -23.06
C TYR A 45 -13.91 -15.11 -23.28
N ASN A 46 -14.73 -14.08 -23.18
CA ASN A 46 -16.18 -14.21 -23.38
C ASN A 46 -16.56 -14.58 -24.82
N GLU A 47 -15.78 -14.13 -25.81
CA GLU A 47 -16.05 -14.42 -27.23
C GLU A 47 -15.55 -15.81 -27.63
N PHE A 48 -14.37 -16.22 -27.16
CA PHE A 48 -13.69 -17.43 -27.64
C PHE A 48 -13.63 -18.57 -26.62
N GLY A 49 -14.00 -18.32 -25.36
CA GLY A 49 -13.91 -19.28 -24.27
C GLY A 49 -12.50 -19.50 -23.71
N HIS A 50 -11.50 -18.73 -24.17
CA HIS A 50 -10.09 -18.86 -23.78
C HIS A 50 -9.45 -17.47 -23.61
N PRO A 51 -8.45 -17.31 -22.72
CA PRO A 51 -7.81 -18.33 -21.89
C PRO A 51 -8.61 -18.72 -20.64
N LYS A 52 -8.43 -19.95 -20.18
CA LYS A 52 -8.99 -20.50 -18.94
C LYS A 52 -7.95 -20.65 -17.83
N ASN A 53 -8.40 -20.68 -16.58
CA ASN A 53 -7.67 -21.04 -15.37
C ASN A 53 -6.41 -20.21 -15.14
N MET A 54 -6.49 -18.91 -15.45
CA MET A 54 -5.37 -17.99 -15.28
C MET A 54 -5.04 -17.75 -13.80
N PHE A 55 -3.76 -17.51 -13.53
CA PHE A 55 -3.29 -16.99 -12.25
C PHE A 55 -2.72 -15.59 -12.43
N ILE A 56 -3.23 -14.61 -11.70
CA ILE A 56 -2.79 -13.22 -11.79
C ILE A 56 -1.75 -12.92 -10.70
N VAL A 57 -0.67 -12.24 -11.04
CA VAL A 57 0.31 -11.71 -10.09
C VAL A 57 0.39 -10.19 -10.26
N SER A 58 0.21 -9.45 -9.16
CA SER A 58 0.40 -7.99 -9.17
C SER A 58 0.94 -7.53 -7.82
N ASP A 59 1.86 -6.56 -7.84
CA ASP A 59 2.45 -5.98 -6.64
C ASP A 59 1.55 -4.91 -5.99
N ALA A 60 0.48 -4.50 -6.65
CA ALA A 60 -0.57 -3.65 -6.09
C ALA A 60 -1.92 -4.02 -6.74
N LEU A 61 -3.00 -3.30 -6.41
CA LEU A 61 -4.31 -3.55 -7.00
C LEU A 61 -4.46 -2.77 -8.33
N PRO A 62 -4.53 -3.41 -9.51
CA PRO A 62 -4.80 -2.71 -10.78
C PRO A 62 -6.32 -2.57 -10.98
N ALA A 63 -7.00 -1.95 -10.01
CA ALA A 63 -8.42 -1.67 -10.03
C ALA A 63 -8.83 -0.56 -9.07
N VAL A 64 -9.99 0.03 -9.36
CA VAL A 64 -10.81 0.83 -8.44
C VAL A 64 -12.26 0.37 -8.60
N PRO A 65 -13.22 0.79 -7.75
CA PRO A 65 -14.57 0.26 -7.82
C PRO A 65 -15.19 0.43 -9.21
N ASN A 66 -15.74 -0.66 -9.75
CA ASN A 66 -16.36 -0.76 -11.07
C ASN A 66 -15.42 -0.57 -12.27
N ARG A 67 -14.09 -0.65 -12.09
CA ARG A 67 -13.10 -0.49 -13.18
C ARG A 67 -12.04 -1.59 -13.16
N ALA A 68 -11.44 -1.83 -14.33
CA ALA A 68 -10.38 -2.82 -14.54
C ALA A 68 -10.71 -4.20 -13.91
N LEU A 69 -9.88 -4.73 -13.00
CA LEU A 69 -10.15 -6.06 -12.41
C LEU A 69 -11.43 -6.13 -11.57
N ASP A 70 -11.89 -5.03 -10.96
CA ASP A 70 -13.08 -5.07 -10.11
C ASP A 70 -14.37 -5.30 -10.92
N SER A 71 -14.47 -4.71 -12.12
CA SER A 71 -15.63 -4.94 -13.00
C SER A 71 -15.64 -6.34 -13.59
N ILE A 72 -14.47 -6.90 -13.87
CA ILE A 72 -14.33 -8.31 -14.26
C ILE A 72 -14.73 -9.21 -13.10
N ALA A 73 -14.25 -8.92 -11.89
CA ALA A 73 -14.59 -9.67 -10.69
C ALA A 73 -16.10 -9.66 -10.40
N GLU A 74 -16.80 -8.56 -10.63
CA GLU A 74 -18.26 -8.50 -10.54
C GLU A 74 -18.92 -9.49 -11.50
N THR A 75 -18.46 -9.52 -12.74
CA THR A 75 -19.02 -10.39 -13.79
C THR A 75 -18.75 -11.86 -13.48
N ILE A 76 -17.51 -12.19 -13.11
CA ILE A 76 -17.13 -13.53 -12.63
C ILE A 76 -17.93 -13.93 -11.39
N TYR A 77 -18.18 -13.00 -10.47
CA TYR A 77 -18.95 -13.30 -9.28
C TYR A 77 -20.42 -13.63 -9.60
N LYS A 78 -21.00 -13.00 -10.62
CA LYS A 78 -22.38 -13.29 -11.07
C LYS A 78 -22.50 -14.55 -11.93
N ASP A 79 -21.40 -15.00 -12.54
CA ASP A 79 -21.36 -16.22 -13.35
C ASP A 79 -20.68 -17.38 -12.59
N GLU A 80 -21.48 -18.33 -12.11
CA GLU A 80 -20.98 -19.48 -11.33
C GLU A 80 -20.22 -20.51 -12.19
N ASN A 81 -20.37 -20.50 -13.51
CA ASN A 81 -19.81 -21.52 -14.41
C ASN A 81 -18.53 -21.10 -15.14
N GLN A 82 -17.91 -20.01 -14.68
CA GLN A 82 -16.86 -19.37 -15.44
C GLN A 82 -15.48 -20.02 -15.13
N GLU A 83 -14.63 -20.16 -16.16
CA GLU A 83 -13.31 -20.83 -16.09
C GLU A 83 -12.12 -19.92 -16.43
N PHE A 84 -12.24 -18.60 -16.53
CA PHE A 84 -11.19 -17.60 -16.77
C PHE A 84 -10.14 -17.53 -15.66
N LEU A 85 -10.56 -17.45 -14.40
CA LEU A 85 -9.65 -17.12 -13.28
C LEU A 85 -9.59 -18.23 -12.23
N ARG A 86 -8.38 -18.73 -11.98
CA ARG A 86 -8.06 -19.71 -10.93
C ARG A 86 -7.68 -19.07 -9.61
N GLY A 87 -6.93 -17.95 -9.65
CA GLY A 87 -6.31 -17.41 -8.45
C GLY A 87 -5.50 -16.14 -8.66
N MET A 88 -5.12 -15.51 -7.56
CA MET A 88 -4.31 -14.30 -7.56
C MET A 88 -3.26 -14.26 -6.43
N LEU A 89 -2.12 -13.62 -6.72
CA LEU A 89 -1.17 -13.10 -5.76
C LEU A 89 -1.24 -11.57 -5.81
N MET A 90 -1.77 -10.94 -4.75
CA MET A 90 -1.95 -9.49 -4.70
C MET A 90 -2.05 -8.95 -3.26
N PRO A 91 -1.38 -7.84 -2.91
CA PRO A 91 -1.29 -7.35 -1.52
C PRO A 91 -2.56 -6.70 -0.98
N PHE A 92 -3.38 -6.12 -1.86
CA PHE A 92 -4.42 -5.17 -1.44
C PHE A 92 -5.68 -5.30 -2.27
N LEU A 93 -6.85 -5.25 -1.63
CA LEU A 93 -8.18 -5.38 -2.24
C LEU A 93 -9.15 -4.27 -1.82
N GLY A 94 -8.71 -3.29 -1.02
CA GLY A 94 -9.62 -2.32 -0.39
C GLY A 94 -10.49 -1.50 -1.34
N PHE A 95 -10.05 -1.32 -2.60
CA PHE A 95 -10.81 -0.65 -3.66
C PHE A 95 -11.46 -1.60 -4.67
N SER A 96 -11.53 -2.90 -4.37
CA SER A 96 -12.21 -3.90 -5.20
C SER A 96 -13.16 -4.76 -4.37
N PRO A 97 -14.40 -4.29 -4.12
CA PRO A 97 -15.38 -5.05 -3.34
C PRO A 97 -15.72 -6.41 -3.97
N TRP A 98 -15.65 -6.55 -5.29
CA TRP A 98 -16.00 -7.82 -5.95
C TRP A 98 -14.88 -8.85 -5.87
N LEU A 99 -13.61 -8.43 -5.95
CA LEU A 99 -12.50 -9.33 -5.64
C LEU A 99 -12.54 -9.79 -4.19
N GLN A 100 -12.87 -8.91 -3.24
CA GLN A 100 -13.02 -9.31 -1.84
C GLN A 100 -14.07 -10.42 -1.69
N ARG A 101 -15.22 -10.30 -2.35
CA ARG A 101 -16.26 -11.35 -2.33
C ARG A 101 -15.78 -12.67 -2.91
N LEU A 102 -15.06 -12.66 -4.04
CA LEU A 102 -14.48 -13.88 -4.62
C LEU A 102 -13.51 -14.58 -3.64
N VAL A 103 -12.76 -13.81 -2.85
CA VAL A 103 -11.82 -14.37 -1.86
C VAL A 103 -12.55 -14.89 -0.63
N ILE A 104 -13.47 -14.11 -0.07
CA ILE A 104 -14.26 -14.46 1.13
C ILE A 104 -15.09 -15.71 0.87
N ASP A 105 -15.71 -15.83 -0.30
CA ASP A 105 -16.56 -16.97 -0.67
C ASP A 105 -15.72 -18.16 -1.21
N ASP A 106 -14.41 -18.15 -1.01
CA ASP A 106 -13.46 -19.21 -1.41
C ASP A 106 -13.60 -19.63 -2.88
N ARG A 107 -13.85 -18.68 -3.80
CA ARG A 107 -14.07 -18.93 -5.25
C ARG A 107 -12.81 -18.95 -6.09
N ILE A 108 -11.74 -18.32 -5.61
CA ILE A 108 -10.40 -18.34 -6.22
C ILE A 108 -9.34 -18.52 -5.14
N GLU A 109 -8.18 -19.10 -5.45
CA GLU A 109 -7.07 -19.08 -4.49
C GLU A 109 -6.48 -17.68 -4.39
N PHE A 110 -6.25 -17.18 -3.17
CA PHE A 110 -5.73 -15.83 -2.99
C PHE A 110 -4.60 -15.75 -1.96
N TYR A 111 -3.47 -15.17 -2.37
CA TYR A 111 -2.29 -14.97 -1.54
C TYR A 111 -2.04 -13.46 -1.37
N GLY A 112 -1.93 -13.02 -0.11
CA GLY A 112 -1.69 -11.64 0.25
C GLY A 112 -0.25 -11.41 0.64
N TRP A 113 0.69 -11.37 -0.31
CA TRP A 113 2.05 -10.91 -0.01
C TRP A 113 2.12 -9.39 -0.03
N PRO A 114 2.95 -8.76 0.83
CA PRO A 114 3.08 -7.30 0.86
C PRO A 114 3.55 -6.70 -0.48
N ILE A 115 3.21 -5.44 -0.73
CA ILE A 115 3.60 -4.70 -1.95
C ILE A 115 5.12 -4.81 -2.19
N GLY A 116 5.94 -4.46 -1.19
CA GLY A 116 7.40 -4.54 -1.31
C GLY A 116 7.90 -5.95 -1.62
N ILE A 117 7.36 -6.97 -0.94
CA ILE A 117 7.73 -8.39 -1.16
C ILE A 117 7.44 -8.82 -2.60
N THR A 118 6.24 -8.51 -3.11
CA THR A 118 5.87 -8.86 -4.48
C THR A 118 6.71 -8.07 -5.50
N ALA A 119 6.98 -6.79 -5.23
CA ALA A 119 7.80 -5.94 -6.09
C ALA A 119 9.27 -6.41 -6.15
N TYR A 120 9.86 -6.80 -5.02
CA TYR A 120 11.18 -7.44 -5.00
C TYR A 120 11.16 -8.80 -5.67
N TRP A 121 10.13 -9.60 -5.43
CA TRP A 121 10.01 -10.92 -6.05
C TRP A 121 10.07 -10.81 -7.59
N PHE A 122 9.44 -9.81 -8.21
CA PHE A 122 9.63 -9.54 -9.64
C PHE A 122 11.11 -9.28 -10.00
N ARG A 123 11.86 -8.49 -9.22
CA ARG A 123 13.31 -8.27 -9.43
C ARG A 123 14.13 -9.55 -9.27
N GLU A 124 13.80 -10.39 -8.30
CA GLU A 124 14.48 -11.66 -8.08
C GLU A 124 14.27 -12.63 -9.25
N VAL A 125 13.01 -12.76 -9.69
CA VAL A 125 12.65 -13.57 -10.86
C VAL A 125 13.27 -13.04 -12.15
N ALA A 126 13.30 -11.71 -12.33
CA ALA A 126 14.00 -11.06 -13.44
C ALA A 126 15.48 -11.48 -13.53
N SER A 127 16.11 -11.74 -12.38
CA SER A 127 17.51 -12.15 -12.27
C SER A 127 17.70 -13.68 -12.29
N GLY A 128 16.65 -14.47 -12.48
CA GLY A 128 16.71 -15.94 -12.46
C GLY A 128 16.96 -16.54 -11.08
N ARG A 129 16.73 -15.77 -10.00
CA ARG A 129 16.92 -16.23 -8.62
C ARG A 129 15.73 -17.08 -8.16
N PRO A 130 15.92 -17.99 -7.18
CA PRO A 130 14.91 -18.96 -6.79
C PRO A 130 13.66 -18.35 -6.12
N GLY A 131 13.73 -17.09 -5.69
CA GLY A 131 12.69 -16.37 -4.96
C GLY A 131 13.29 -15.21 -4.18
N LEU A 132 12.49 -14.55 -3.35
CA LEU A 132 12.95 -13.49 -2.46
C LEU A 132 13.27 -14.06 -1.08
N ILE A 133 14.44 -13.71 -0.54
CA ILE A 133 14.85 -14.02 0.83
C ILE A 133 14.77 -12.74 1.66
N THR A 134 14.00 -12.75 2.75
CA THR A 134 13.86 -11.61 3.67
C THR A 134 13.42 -12.09 5.06
N LYS A 135 13.58 -11.25 6.09
CA LYS A 135 12.99 -11.48 7.43
C LYS A 135 11.56 -10.94 7.55
N ILE A 136 11.13 -10.10 6.61
CA ILE A 136 9.78 -9.53 6.65
C ILE A 136 8.75 -10.64 6.57
N GLY A 137 7.89 -10.71 7.59
CA GLY A 137 6.81 -11.70 7.71
C GLY A 137 7.02 -12.74 8.80
N ILE A 138 8.22 -12.84 9.40
CA ILE A 138 8.45 -13.72 10.56
C ILE A 138 7.50 -13.31 11.70
N GLY A 139 6.87 -14.30 12.33
CA GLY A 139 5.92 -14.06 13.42
C GLY A 139 4.59 -13.43 12.97
N THR A 140 4.34 -13.23 11.67
CA THR A 140 3.07 -12.72 11.13
C THR A 140 2.33 -13.82 10.37
N PHE A 141 1.16 -13.52 9.80
CA PHE A 141 0.41 -14.46 8.95
C PHE A 141 1.18 -14.91 7.69
N LEU A 142 2.26 -14.20 7.33
CA LEU A 142 3.17 -14.58 6.24
C LEU A 142 4.10 -15.73 6.65
N ASP A 143 4.30 -15.94 7.95
CA ASP A 143 5.11 -17.03 8.47
C ASP A 143 4.44 -18.38 8.14
N PRO A 144 5.15 -19.34 7.52
CA PRO A 144 4.58 -20.64 7.20
C PRO A 144 4.29 -21.51 8.43
N ARG A 145 4.74 -21.11 9.63
CA ARG A 145 4.29 -21.69 10.90
C ARG A 145 2.88 -21.24 11.30
N LYS A 146 2.32 -20.25 10.59
CA LYS A 146 0.96 -19.73 10.73
C LYS A 146 0.19 -19.96 9.41
N GLU A 147 -0.23 -18.92 8.70
CA GLU A 147 -1.01 -19.05 7.45
C GLU A 147 -0.18 -19.03 6.16
N GLY A 148 1.13 -18.77 6.21
CA GLY A 148 1.99 -18.80 5.02
C GLY A 148 1.57 -17.82 3.90
N GLY A 149 0.90 -16.73 4.25
CA GLY A 149 0.43 -15.70 3.32
C GLY A 149 -0.86 -16.03 2.55
N ALA A 150 -1.50 -17.17 2.84
CA ALA A 150 -2.82 -17.50 2.30
C ALA A 150 -3.91 -16.63 2.97
N LEU A 151 -4.84 -16.12 2.16
CA LEU A 151 -5.98 -15.32 2.65
C LEU A 151 -7.31 -16.06 2.65
N ASN A 152 -7.38 -17.27 2.09
CA ASN A 152 -8.53 -18.15 2.16
C ASN A 152 -8.14 -19.64 2.14
N GLU A 153 -9.12 -20.50 2.40
CA GLU A 153 -8.92 -21.95 2.51
C GLU A 153 -8.42 -22.58 1.20
N MET A 154 -8.88 -22.07 0.06
CA MET A 154 -8.40 -22.54 -1.24
C MET A 154 -6.90 -22.29 -1.41
N ALA A 155 -6.40 -21.10 -1.07
CA ALA A 155 -4.97 -20.82 -1.10
C ALA A 155 -4.18 -21.76 -0.18
N SER A 156 -4.67 -21.99 1.05
CA SER A 156 -4.04 -22.91 2.00
C SER A 156 -3.95 -24.35 1.45
N ARG A 157 -4.91 -24.80 0.64
CA ARG A 157 -4.90 -26.13 0.01
C ARG A 157 -4.06 -26.18 -1.27
N LYS A 158 -4.14 -25.15 -2.12
CA LYS A 158 -3.52 -25.16 -3.46
C LYS A 158 -2.04 -24.85 -3.41
N MET A 159 -1.61 -23.94 -2.53
CA MET A 159 -0.21 -23.56 -2.31
C MET A 159 0.55 -23.21 -3.60
N SER A 160 -0.11 -22.54 -4.55
CA SER A 160 0.49 -21.99 -5.77
C SER A 160 1.60 -21.00 -5.45
N CYS A 161 1.45 -20.20 -4.39
CA CYS A 161 2.51 -19.39 -3.81
C CYS A 161 2.99 -20.05 -2.50
N LYS A 162 4.31 -20.08 -2.28
CA LYS A 162 4.95 -20.77 -1.17
C LYS A 162 5.89 -19.84 -0.44
N ILE A 163 5.80 -19.86 0.89
CA ILE A 163 6.76 -19.23 1.78
C ILE A 163 7.41 -20.36 2.58
N ASN A 164 8.74 -20.41 2.61
CA ASN A 164 9.48 -21.41 3.37
C ASN A 164 10.45 -20.73 4.33
N ILE A 165 10.62 -21.29 5.52
CA ILE A 165 11.72 -20.89 6.39
C ILE A 165 13.00 -21.50 5.86
N ILE A 166 14.03 -20.67 5.71
CA ILE A 166 15.41 -21.08 5.51
C ILE A 166 16.23 -20.55 6.67
N ASN A 167 17.24 -21.30 7.09
CA ASN A 167 18.16 -20.86 8.14
C ASN A 167 19.47 -20.39 7.50
N ILE A 168 19.90 -19.18 7.84
CA ILE A 168 21.19 -18.61 7.43
C ILE A 168 21.89 -18.19 8.72
N GLU A 169 23.02 -18.82 9.02
CA GLU A 169 23.85 -18.49 10.20
C GLU A 169 23.06 -18.48 11.53
N SER A 170 22.15 -19.44 11.71
CA SER A 170 21.25 -19.57 12.88
C SER A 170 20.10 -18.58 12.95
N GLU A 171 19.91 -17.75 11.92
CA GLU A 171 18.75 -16.88 11.81
C GLU A 171 17.72 -17.43 10.81
N ASP A 172 16.45 -17.39 11.19
CA ASP A 172 15.35 -17.68 10.28
C ASP A 172 15.19 -16.55 9.26
N TYR A 173 15.03 -16.92 8.00
CA TYR A 173 14.60 -16.09 6.90
C TYR A 173 13.42 -16.75 6.19
N LEU A 174 12.61 -15.95 5.51
CA LEU A 174 11.53 -16.42 4.66
C LEU A 174 11.96 -16.37 3.20
N LEU A 175 11.81 -17.50 2.51
CA LEU A 175 11.96 -17.65 1.06
C LEU A 175 10.57 -17.63 0.40
N TYR A 176 10.26 -16.53 -0.27
CA TYR A 176 9.01 -16.30 -1.01
C TYR A 176 9.15 -16.77 -2.46
N ARG A 177 8.26 -17.68 -2.89
CA ARG A 177 8.22 -18.26 -4.24
C ARG A 177 6.82 -18.29 -4.82
N ALA A 178 6.67 -17.80 -6.04
CA ALA A 178 5.43 -17.82 -6.79
C ALA A 178 5.71 -18.28 -8.24
N PRO A 179 4.68 -18.64 -9.01
CA PRO A 179 4.85 -18.98 -10.41
C PRO A 179 5.36 -17.78 -11.21
N LYS A 180 6.41 -17.97 -12.03
CA LYS A 180 6.92 -16.93 -12.94
C LYS A 180 5.84 -16.56 -13.97
N PRO A 181 5.68 -15.26 -14.34
CA PRO A 181 4.75 -14.87 -15.38
C PRO A 181 5.14 -15.42 -16.76
N ASP A 182 4.14 -15.96 -17.46
CA ASP A 182 4.20 -16.30 -18.90
C ASP A 182 3.88 -15.09 -19.77
N TYR A 183 3.00 -14.21 -19.26
CA TYR A 183 2.55 -13.01 -19.93
C TYR A 183 2.59 -11.81 -18.98
N ALA A 184 2.74 -10.60 -19.52
CA ALA A 184 2.57 -9.37 -18.77
C ALA A 184 1.70 -8.36 -19.50
N LEU A 185 0.80 -7.71 -18.76
CA LEU A 185 0.09 -6.52 -19.18
C LEU A 185 0.74 -5.33 -18.46
N ILE A 186 1.33 -4.43 -19.22
CA ILE A 186 1.96 -3.21 -18.71
C ILE A 186 1.39 -1.96 -19.36
N ARG A 187 1.61 -0.80 -18.74
CA ARG A 187 1.21 0.50 -19.29
C ARG A 187 2.35 1.51 -19.26
N ALA A 188 2.39 2.35 -20.28
CA ALA A 188 3.20 3.57 -20.34
C ALA A 188 2.45 4.67 -21.08
N THR A 189 2.95 5.91 -21.05
CA THR A 189 2.33 7.04 -21.75
C THR A 189 2.58 6.96 -23.26
N THR A 190 3.85 6.90 -23.66
CA THR A 190 4.28 6.94 -25.06
C THR A 190 5.15 5.73 -25.39
N ALA A 191 4.89 5.11 -26.54
CA ALA A 191 5.79 4.13 -27.14
C ALA A 191 6.43 4.71 -28.41
N ASP A 192 7.68 4.39 -28.68
CA ASP A 192 8.21 4.48 -30.04
C ASP A 192 7.90 3.21 -30.85
N GLU A 193 7.98 3.30 -32.18
CA GLU A 193 7.69 2.17 -33.10
C GLU A 193 8.54 0.90 -32.84
N SER A 194 9.69 1.03 -32.17
CA SER A 194 10.53 -0.11 -31.80
C SER A 194 10.10 -0.78 -30.50
N GLY A 195 9.37 -0.07 -29.64
CA GLY A 195 8.87 -0.51 -28.34
C GLY A 195 9.57 0.09 -27.14
N ASN A 196 10.37 1.16 -27.28
CA ASN A 196 10.81 1.91 -26.10
C ASN A 196 9.59 2.61 -25.49
N LEU A 197 9.43 2.52 -24.19
CA LEU A 197 8.31 3.13 -23.47
C LEU A 197 8.80 4.24 -22.54
N SER A 198 8.06 5.35 -22.54
CA SER A 198 8.21 6.49 -21.62
C SER A 198 6.92 6.67 -20.82
N MET A 199 7.06 7.00 -19.53
CA MET A 199 5.95 7.14 -18.57
C MET A 199 5.71 8.60 -18.17
N GLU A 200 5.93 9.52 -19.11
CA GLU A 200 6.06 10.95 -18.84
C GLU A 200 4.77 11.66 -18.39
N ASP A 201 3.60 11.05 -18.61
CA ASP A 201 2.32 11.52 -18.05
C ASP A 201 1.79 10.63 -16.93
N GLU A 202 2.49 9.59 -16.51
CA GLU A 202 2.10 8.77 -15.36
C GLU A 202 2.52 9.44 -14.04
N GLY A 203 1.67 9.39 -13.02
CA GLY A 203 1.99 9.97 -11.72
C GLY A 203 2.97 9.13 -10.89
N ILE A 204 3.24 7.88 -11.29
CA ILE A 204 4.24 7.01 -10.68
C ILE A 204 4.97 6.17 -11.73
N ARG A 205 6.16 5.67 -11.40
CA ARG A 205 6.87 4.67 -12.22
C ARG A 205 6.40 3.23 -11.95
N GLY A 206 5.92 2.94 -10.74
CA GLY A 206 5.46 1.61 -10.35
C GLY A 206 6.54 0.52 -10.41
N THR A 207 6.11 -0.72 -10.66
CA THR A 207 6.97 -1.92 -10.83
C THR A 207 7.03 -2.35 -12.32
N VAL A 208 6.68 -1.46 -13.24
CA VAL A 208 6.47 -1.79 -14.67
C VAL A 208 7.69 -2.43 -15.31
N LEU A 209 8.88 -1.86 -15.10
CA LEU A 209 10.14 -2.40 -15.64
C LEU A 209 10.43 -3.81 -15.07
N ALA A 210 10.30 -4.00 -13.77
CA ALA A 210 10.59 -5.28 -13.12
C ALA A 210 9.61 -6.37 -13.57
N ILE A 211 8.33 -6.04 -13.81
CA ILE A 211 7.34 -6.96 -14.39
C ILE A 211 7.75 -7.40 -15.80
N ALA A 212 8.16 -6.45 -16.66
CA ALA A 212 8.62 -6.76 -18.01
C ALA A 212 9.87 -7.66 -17.98
N GLN A 213 10.85 -7.34 -17.13
CA GLN A 213 12.08 -8.12 -16.97
C GLN A 213 11.80 -9.53 -16.41
N ALA A 214 10.94 -9.66 -15.40
CA ALA A 214 10.54 -10.94 -14.81
C ALA A 214 9.88 -11.84 -15.86
N THR A 215 9.02 -11.27 -16.70
CA THR A 215 8.36 -11.99 -17.79
C THR A 215 9.39 -12.47 -18.82
N LYS A 216 10.36 -11.63 -19.17
CA LYS A 216 11.44 -11.93 -20.14
C LYS A 216 12.56 -12.82 -19.61
N ALA A 217 12.61 -13.09 -18.31
CA ALA A 217 13.64 -13.92 -17.71
C ALA A 217 13.61 -15.36 -18.25
N ARG A 218 14.78 -15.99 -18.30
CA ARG A 218 14.95 -17.42 -18.64
C ARG A 218 14.46 -18.32 -17.48
N PRO A 219 14.15 -19.61 -17.72
CA PRO A 219 14.33 -20.38 -18.96
C PRO A 219 13.29 -20.10 -20.04
N ASN A 220 12.05 -19.78 -19.65
CA ASN A 220 10.94 -19.55 -20.58
C ASN A 220 10.66 -18.06 -20.69
N GLN A 221 11.09 -17.43 -21.78
CA GLN A 221 10.81 -16.01 -22.00
C GLN A 221 9.34 -15.83 -22.37
N GLY A 222 8.63 -15.03 -21.59
CA GLY A 222 7.23 -14.72 -21.80
C GLY A 222 6.99 -13.56 -22.77
N THR A 223 5.71 -13.20 -22.92
CA THR A 223 5.25 -12.14 -23.81
C THR A 223 4.75 -10.92 -23.02
N VAL A 224 5.21 -9.73 -23.40
CA VAL A 224 4.87 -8.45 -22.77
C VAL A 224 4.01 -7.62 -23.71
N PHE A 225 2.79 -7.32 -23.27
CA PHE A 225 1.83 -6.44 -23.92
C PHE A 225 1.84 -5.08 -23.25
N ALA A 226 2.13 -4.02 -24.00
CA ALA A 226 2.20 -2.67 -23.51
C ALA A 226 1.02 -1.83 -24.02
N GLN A 227 0.21 -1.34 -23.09
CA GLN A 227 -0.79 -0.32 -23.34
C GLN A 227 -0.11 1.05 -23.39
N THR A 228 -0.31 1.81 -24.47
CA THR A 228 0.13 3.21 -24.53
C THR A 228 -0.96 4.17 -25.00
N ARG A 229 -0.78 5.46 -24.68
CA ARG A 229 -1.65 6.54 -25.15
C ARG A 229 -1.18 7.04 -26.52
N TRP A 230 0.12 7.19 -26.68
CA TRP A 230 0.72 7.76 -27.87
C TRP A 230 1.72 6.83 -28.52
N LEU A 231 1.85 6.97 -29.85
CA LEU A 231 2.91 6.38 -30.65
C LEU A 231 3.77 7.53 -31.21
N THR A 232 5.09 7.39 -31.08
CA THR A 232 6.06 8.29 -31.71
C THR A 232 7.00 7.52 -32.64
N LYS A 233 7.69 8.25 -33.51
CA LYS A 233 8.69 7.67 -34.42
C LYS A 233 9.81 6.98 -33.64
N MET A 234 10.31 5.87 -34.17
CA MET A 234 11.47 5.15 -33.60
C MET A 234 12.62 6.08 -33.20
N SER A 235 13.19 5.84 -32.00
CA SER A 235 14.36 6.55 -31.47
C SER A 235 14.19 8.06 -31.31
N THR A 236 12.96 8.53 -31.04
CA THR A 236 12.69 9.95 -30.72
C THR A 236 12.46 10.22 -29.23
N ILE A 237 12.25 9.18 -28.43
CA ILE A 237 12.23 9.29 -26.97
C ILE A 237 13.67 9.52 -26.51
N ASN A 238 13.89 10.52 -25.65
CA ASN A 238 15.19 10.77 -25.04
C ASN A 238 15.61 9.52 -24.24
N PRO A 239 16.82 8.98 -24.42
CA PRO A 239 17.24 7.76 -23.71
C PRO A 239 17.18 7.84 -22.18
N ARG A 240 17.22 9.05 -21.58
CA ARG A 240 17.04 9.25 -20.13
C ARG A 240 15.59 9.13 -19.67
N ASP A 241 14.66 9.27 -20.60
CA ASP A 241 13.21 9.21 -20.40
C ASP A 241 12.63 7.85 -20.84
N VAL A 242 13.48 6.91 -21.28
CA VAL A 242 13.05 5.52 -21.57
C VAL A 242 12.99 4.74 -20.25
N ASP A 243 11.77 4.43 -19.80
CA ASP A 243 11.52 3.62 -18.61
C ASP A 243 11.60 2.12 -18.90
N ILE A 244 11.08 1.68 -20.06
CA ILE A 244 11.13 0.28 -20.50
C ILE A 244 11.81 0.21 -21.88
N PRO A 245 13.01 -0.38 -21.96
CA PRO A 245 13.70 -0.58 -23.23
C PRO A 245 12.99 -1.55 -24.17
N SER A 246 13.06 -1.26 -25.46
CA SER A 246 12.32 -1.98 -26.50
C SER A 246 12.48 -3.51 -26.52
N PRO A 247 13.65 -4.12 -26.22
CA PRO A 247 13.76 -5.59 -26.22
C PRO A 247 12.88 -6.30 -25.20
N LEU A 248 12.34 -5.56 -24.21
CA LEU A 248 11.45 -6.12 -23.19
C LEU A 248 9.98 -6.11 -23.60
N VAL A 249 9.62 -5.48 -24.72
CA VAL A 249 8.23 -5.32 -25.19
C VAL A 249 8.03 -6.12 -26.47
N ASP A 250 6.92 -6.87 -26.55
CA ASP A 250 6.56 -7.64 -27.76
C ASP A 250 5.45 -6.96 -28.56
N TYR A 251 4.43 -6.44 -27.87
CA TYR A 251 3.27 -5.82 -28.48
C TYR A 251 2.98 -4.45 -27.88
N ILE A 252 2.71 -3.46 -28.73
CA ILE A 252 2.29 -2.12 -28.38
C ILE A 252 0.84 -1.97 -28.83
N ILE A 253 -0.06 -1.66 -27.89
CA ILE A 253 -1.48 -1.49 -28.14
C ILE A 253 -1.88 -0.08 -27.71
N ILE A 254 -2.37 0.71 -28.67
CA ILE A 254 -2.84 2.07 -28.40
C ILE A 254 -4.24 1.99 -27.79
N SER A 255 -4.38 2.47 -26.55
CA SER A 255 -5.67 2.46 -25.85
C SER A 255 -6.50 3.71 -26.16
N PRO A 256 -7.83 3.59 -26.26
CA PRO A 256 -8.73 4.73 -26.21
C PRO A 256 -8.52 5.58 -24.95
N GLN A 257 -8.62 6.91 -25.08
CA GLN A 257 -8.38 7.89 -24.00
C GLN A 257 -9.13 7.59 -22.70
N LYS A 258 -10.38 7.10 -22.79
CA LYS A 258 -11.20 6.75 -21.62
C LYS A 258 -10.62 5.65 -20.72
N TYR A 259 -9.67 4.85 -21.21
CA TYR A 259 -8.99 3.79 -20.46
C TYR A 259 -7.54 4.14 -20.11
N HIS A 260 -7.15 5.41 -20.28
CA HIS A 260 -5.79 5.90 -20.05
C HIS A 260 -5.75 7.06 -19.04
N TRP A 261 -6.61 6.99 -18.03
CA TRP A 261 -6.65 7.98 -16.94
C TRP A 261 -5.40 7.86 -16.07
N GLN A 262 -4.91 8.97 -15.51
CA GLN A 262 -3.80 8.96 -14.54
C GLN A 262 -4.18 8.32 -13.21
N SER A 263 -5.47 8.34 -12.87
CA SER A 263 -5.96 7.87 -11.58
C SER A 263 -7.41 7.40 -11.60
N GLY A 264 -7.92 6.99 -10.43
CA GLY A 264 -9.29 6.51 -10.28
C GLY A 264 -10.34 7.57 -10.65
N THR A 265 -10.10 8.84 -10.32
CA THR A 265 -11.02 9.95 -10.63
C THR A 265 -10.40 11.06 -11.48
N ILE A 266 -9.17 10.88 -11.97
CA ILE A 266 -8.42 11.93 -12.66
C ILE A 266 -8.02 11.41 -14.04
N GLU A 267 -8.65 11.99 -15.06
CA GLU A 267 -8.29 11.71 -16.45
C GLU A 267 -6.89 12.20 -16.77
N TYR A 268 -6.64 13.49 -16.55
CA TYR A 268 -5.33 14.12 -16.72
C TYR A 268 -5.23 15.39 -15.87
N ASP A 269 -4.13 15.53 -15.15
CA ASP A 269 -3.71 16.73 -14.44
C ASP A 269 -2.18 16.88 -14.57
N PRO A 270 -1.67 17.98 -15.16
CA PRO A 270 -0.22 18.18 -15.33
C PRO A 270 0.54 18.29 -14.00
N ARG A 271 -0.14 18.51 -12.88
CA ARG A 271 0.45 18.53 -11.54
C ARG A 271 0.81 17.13 -11.03
N ILE A 272 0.13 16.11 -11.55
CA ILE A 272 0.33 14.70 -11.17
C ILE A 272 1.40 14.06 -12.05
N SER A 273 1.52 14.46 -13.30
CA SER A 273 2.63 14.09 -14.19
C SER A 273 3.86 14.99 -14.04
N TYR A 274 3.87 15.88 -13.04
CA TYR A 274 5.01 16.74 -12.72
C TYR A 274 5.44 17.69 -13.85
N ARG A 275 4.56 17.91 -14.84
CA ARG A 275 4.71 18.92 -15.89
C ARG A 275 4.55 20.33 -15.34
N THR A 276 3.88 20.45 -14.20
CA THR A 276 3.75 21.68 -13.44
C THR A 276 3.92 21.36 -11.97
N ILE A 277 4.83 22.08 -11.29
CA ILE A 277 5.09 21.91 -9.86
C ILE A 277 4.57 23.16 -9.13
N PRO A 278 3.32 23.16 -8.64
CA PRO A 278 2.80 24.29 -7.88
C PRO A 278 3.48 24.39 -6.50
N PRO A 279 3.58 25.60 -5.92
CA PRO A 279 4.01 25.75 -4.54
C PRO A 279 2.99 25.10 -3.58
N ILE A 280 3.50 24.46 -2.53
CA ILE A 280 2.67 23.90 -1.46
C ILE A 280 2.16 25.07 -0.61
N THR A 281 0.85 25.29 -0.64
CA THR A 281 0.16 26.37 0.10
C THR A 281 -0.98 25.76 0.91
N GLU A 282 -1.45 26.46 1.94
CA GLU A 282 -2.64 26.05 2.72
C GLU A 282 -3.85 25.79 1.80
N LYS A 283 -4.03 26.63 0.77
CA LYS A 283 -5.09 26.46 -0.24
C LYS A 283 -4.95 25.15 -1.00
N LEU A 284 -3.74 24.82 -1.48
CA LEU A 284 -3.50 23.56 -2.22
C LEU A 284 -3.75 22.35 -1.32
N VAL A 285 -3.33 22.40 -0.06
CA VAL A 285 -3.60 21.33 0.92
C VAL A 285 -5.11 21.17 1.11
N ALA A 286 -5.84 22.27 1.29
CA ALA A 286 -7.30 22.24 1.43
C ALA A 286 -8.01 21.64 0.20
N GLU A 287 -7.52 21.90 -1.02
CA GLU A 287 -8.06 21.30 -2.25
C GLU A 287 -7.90 19.77 -2.31
N THR A 288 -6.88 19.22 -1.65
CA THR A 288 -6.63 17.76 -1.63
C THR A 288 -7.42 17.01 -0.55
N ILE A 289 -7.98 17.73 0.43
CA ILE A 289 -8.77 17.17 1.52
C ILE A 289 -10.21 16.99 1.05
N THR A 290 -10.66 15.75 0.97
CA THR A 290 -11.98 15.40 0.42
C THR A 290 -13.10 15.35 1.46
N LYS A 291 -12.76 15.37 2.76
CA LYS A 291 -13.72 15.27 3.88
C LYS A 291 -13.30 16.15 5.06
N PRO A 292 -14.27 16.73 5.81
CA PRO A 292 -13.97 17.41 7.06
C PRO A 292 -13.27 16.46 8.04
N ILE A 293 -12.22 16.95 8.69
CA ILE A 293 -11.47 16.20 9.70
C ILE A 293 -12.28 16.21 11.00
N ALA A 294 -12.60 15.04 11.55
CA ALA A 294 -13.26 14.98 12.85
C ALA A 294 -12.31 15.46 13.96
N GLN A 295 -12.86 16.08 15.01
CA GLN A 295 -12.04 16.66 16.09
C GLN A 295 -11.10 15.63 16.75
N TYR A 296 -11.60 14.41 17.00
CA TYR A 296 -10.79 13.33 17.58
C TYR A 296 -9.68 12.84 16.64
N GLU A 297 -9.89 12.84 15.32
CA GLU A 297 -8.85 12.49 14.34
C GLU A 297 -7.75 13.56 14.31
N ARG A 298 -8.14 14.83 14.43
CA ARG A 298 -7.22 15.96 14.53
C ARG A 298 -6.34 15.86 15.77
N ILE A 299 -6.90 15.48 16.91
CA ILE A 299 -6.13 15.24 18.16
C ILE A 299 -5.04 14.18 17.93
N ILE A 300 -5.40 13.05 17.33
CA ILE A 300 -4.46 11.96 17.05
C ILE A 300 -3.35 12.45 16.11
N ALA A 301 -3.70 13.08 14.98
CA ALA A 301 -2.72 13.58 14.02
C ALA A 301 -1.77 14.64 14.63
N ARG A 302 -2.30 15.54 15.46
CA ARG A 302 -1.51 16.51 16.23
C ARG A 302 -0.55 15.84 17.21
N ARG A 303 -1.00 14.81 17.93
CA ARG A 303 -0.17 14.07 18.87
C ARG A 303 0.98 13.35 18.17
N ILE A 304 0.73 12.80 16.97
CA ILE A 304 1.78 12.22 16.13
C ILE A 304 2.77 13.29 15.67
N LEU A 305 2.28 14.44 15.22
CA LEU A 305 3.14 15.56 14.79
C LEU A 305 4.10 16.00 15.90
N ILE A 306 3.65 16.04 17.15
CA ILE A 306 4.53 16.31 18.31
C ILE A 306 5.71 15.32 18.36
N GLU A 307 5.48 14.01 18.14
CA GLU A 307 6.59 13.04 18.10
C GLU A 307 7.52 13.24 16.91
N LEU A 308 6.99 13.62 15.74
CA LEU A 308 7.82 13.93 14.59
C LEU A 308 8.71 15.15 14.86
N ILE A 309 8.19 16.18 15.53
CA ILE A 309 8.99 17.36 15.88
C ILE A 309 10.02 17.06 16.97
N LYS A 310 9.70 16.22 17.96
CA LYS A 310 10.70 15.73 18.91
C LYS A 310 11.82 14.98 18.20
N LEU A 311 11.47 14.12 17.24
CA LEU A 311 12.44 13.38 16.45
C LEU A 311 13.29 14.30 15.58
N PHE A 312 12.70 15.32 14.97
CA PHE A 312 13.43 16.38 14.26
C PHE A 312 14.46 17.06 15.17
N LYS A 313 14.06 17.47 16.38
CA LYS A 313 14.96 18.13 17.35
C LYS A 313 16.15 17.25 17.72
N VAL A 314 15.93 15.95 17.90
CA VAL A 314 17.01 14.99 18.22
C VAL A 314 17.90 14.73 17.00
N LYS A 315 17.31 14.59 15.81
CA LYS A 315 18.02 14.26 14.57
C LYS A 315 18.79 15.44 13.98
N GLY A 316 18.31 16.67 14.16
CA GLY A 316 18.89 17.90 13.58
C GLY A 316 18.69 18.03 12.07
N SER A 317 17.84 17.21 11.46
CA SER A 317 17.50 17.26 10.03
C SER A 317 16.06 16.76 9.80
N PRO A 318 15.45 17.05 8.64
CA PRO A 318 14.06 16.65 8.37
C PRO A 318 13.81 15.16 8.62
N VAL A 319 12.63 14.88 9.21
CA VAL A 319 12.19 13.53 9.53
C VAL A 319 11.57 12.89 8.30
N LEU A 320 12.20 11.83 7.81
CA LEU A 320 11.71 11.00 6.74
C LEU A 320 10.62 10.06 7.27
N VAL A 321 9.38 10.32 6.86
CA VAL A 321 8.19 9.67 7.42
C VAL A 321 7.33 9.03 6.32
N ASN A 322 6.92 7.79 6.54
CA ASN A 322 5.80 7.20 5.80
C ASN A 322 4.49 7.44 6.57
N LEU A 323 3.47 7.93 5.88
CA LEU A 323 2.14 8.17 6.44
C LEU A 323 1.13 7.28 5.72
N GLY A 324 0.56 6.32 6.44
CA GLY A 324 -0.47 5.43 5.90
C GLY A 324 -1.80 6.14 5.63
N ILE A 325 -2.69 5.46 4.92
CA ILE A 325 -4.06 5.94 4.67
C ILE A 325 -4.85 6.15 5.99
N GLY A 326 -5.83 7.06 5.94
CA GLY A 326 -6.71 7.36 7.08
C GLY A 326 -6.14 8.45 7.99
N ILE A 327 -6.26 8.26 9.31
CA ILE A 327 -5.80 9.24 10.32
C ILE A 327 -4.30 9.60 10.17
N PRO A 328 -3.37 8.66 9.89
CA PRO A 328 -1.96 9.01 9.69
C PRO A 328 -1.72 10.03 8.56
N ALA A 329 -2.46 9.94 7.45
CA ALA A 329 -2.34 10.89 6.34
C ALA A 329 -2.69 12.34 6.75
N LEU A 330 -3.52 12.52 7.77
CA LEU A 330 -3.90 13.86 8.28
C LEU A 330 -2.72 14.59 8.93
N VAL A 331 -1.66 13.89 9.31
CA VAL A 331 -0.45 14.50 9.89
C VAL A 331 0.15 15.53 8.92
N SER A 332 0.15 15.26 7.62
CA SER A 332 0.62 16.23 6.61
C SER A 332 -0.22 17.51 6.60
N SER A 333 -1.54 17.41 6.72
CA SER A 333 -2.43 18.56 6.76
C SER A 333 -2.19 19.40 8.01
N VAL A 334 -2.11 18.75 9.18
CA VAL A 334 -1.82 19.44 10.45
C VAL A 334 -0.41 20.06 10.43
N ALA A 335 0.58 19.37 9.85
CA ALA A 335 1.93 19.93 9.70
C ALA A 335 1.93 21.19 8.82
N ALA A 336 1.16 21.21 7.74
CA ALA A 336 1.02 22.40 6.90
C ALA A 336 0.36 23.56 7.66
N GLU A 337 -0.72 23.30 8.41
CA GLU A 337 -1.39 24.31 9.25
C GLU A 337 -0.45 24.92 10.31
N GLU A 338 0.44 24.10 10.89
CA GLU A 338 1.44 24.54 11.86
C GLU A 338 2.69 25.19 11.22
N ASN A 339 2.74 25.32 9.90
CA ASN A 339 3.93 25.74 9.15
C ASN A 339 5.16 24.85 9.45
N LEU A 340 4.98 23.53 9.51
CA LEU A 340 6.02 22.55 9.84
C LEU A 340 6.37 21.61 8.69
N ALA A 341 5.84 21.85 7.48
CA ALA A 341 6.06 20.98 6.33
C ALA A 341 7.56 20.79 6.00
N ASP A 342 8.40 21.81 6.20
CA ASP A 342 9.84 21.74 5.92
C ASP A 342 10.62 20.83 6.90
N PHE A 343 10.02 20.45 8.03
CA PHE A 343 10.66 19.59 9.04
C PHE A 343 10.39 18.11 8.82
N ILE A 344 9.49 17.77 7.90
CA ILE A 344 9.14 16.38 7.57
C ILE A 344 9.27 16.16 6.06
N VAL A 345 9.77 15.00 5.69
CA VAL A 345 9.78 14.53 4.30
C VAL A 345 8.87 13.33 4.25
N THR A 346 7.71 13.49 3.61
CA THR A 346 6.78 12.39 3.38
C THR A 346 7.29 11.48 2.27
N VAL A 347 7.17 10.18 2.45
CA VAL A 347 7.44 9.18 1.40
C VAL A 347 6.28 8.23 1.24
N ILE A 348 5.83 8.06 0.00
CA ILE A 348 4.70 7.20 -0.35
C ILE A 348 5.25 5.95 -1.02
N GLU A 349 4.70 4.79 -0.67
CA GLU A 349 5.20 3.48 -1.09
C GLU A 349 5.20 3.23 -2.60
N SER A 350 4.42 4.01 -3.33
CA SER A 350 4.30 3.98 -4.78
C SER A 350 5.46 4.70 -5.51
N GLY A 351 6.30 5.46 -4.78
CA GLY A 351 7.48 6.12 -5.34
C GLY A 351 7.71 7.61 -5.01
N PRO A 352 6.70 8.46 -4.77
CA PRO A 352 6.92 9.89 -4.55
C PRO A 352 7.68 10.23 -3.25
N TRP A 353 8.58 11.21 -3.35
CA TRP A 353 9.29 11.84 -2.23
C TRP A 353 8.86 13.30 -2.04
N GLY A 354 8.34 13.61 -0.86
CA GLY A 354 7.72 14.88 -0.53
C GLY A 354 6.38 15.09 -1.23
N GLY A 355 5.94 16.34 -1.27
CA GLY A 355 4.67 16.72 -1.86
C GLY A 355 3.46 16.38 -0.99
N ILE A 356 2.27 16.64 -1.54
CA ILE A 356 0.99 16.36 -0.90
C ILE A 356 0.43 15.07 -1.49
N ALA A 357 0.28 14.05 -0.66
CA ALA A 357 -0.32 12.78 -1.05
C ALA A 357 -1.80 12.96 -1.42
N LEU A 358 -2.22 12.34 -2.52
CA LEU A 358 -3.62 12.25 -2.89
C LEU A 358 -4.32 11.16 -2.06
N SER A 359 -5.65 11.24 -1.96
CA SER A 359 -6.48 10.35 -1.13
C SER A 359 -7.46 9.52 -1.97
N GLY A 360 -8.13 8.57 -1.31
CA GLY A 360 -9.13 7.70 -1.94
C GLY A 360 -8.54 6.85 -3.07
N THR A 361 -9.25 6.72 -4.17
CA THR A 361 -8.81 5.96 -5.36
C THR A 361 -7.62 6.59 -6.08
N ASN A 362 -7.22 7.80 -5.68
CA ASN A 362 -6.03 8.49 -6.21
C ASN A 362 -4.80 8.34 -5.30
N PHE A 363 -4.95 7.65 -4.16
CA PHE A 363 -3.84 7.34 -3.26
C PHE A 363 -2.71 6.60 -3.99
N GLY A 364 -1.48 6.85 -3.55
CA GLY A 364 -0.26 6.42 -4.25
C GLY A 364 0.27 7.48 -5.23
N GLN A 365 -0.36 8.64 -5.38
CA GLN A 365 0.16 9.75 -6.18
C GLN A 365 0.32 10.99 -5.31
N ALA A 366 1.16 11.93 -5.75
CA ALA A 366 1.40 13.17 -5.02
C ALA A 366 1.39 14.38 -5.96
N ILE A 367 1.08 15.55 -5.42
CA ILE A 367 1.32 16.83 -6.07
C ILE A 367 2.61 17.43 -5.50
N SER A 368 3.46 17.95 -6.39
CA SER A 368 4.74 18.59 -6.05
C SER A 368 5.74 17.75 -5.24
N PRO A 369 5.93 16.43 -5.50
CA PRO A 369 7.09 15.72 -4.98
C PRO A 369 8.36 16.28 -5.63
N PHE A 370 9.48 16.23 -4.91
CA PHE A 370 10.78 16.65 -5.44
C PHE A 370 11.55 15.51 -6.12
N ALA A 371 11.14 14.26 -5.90
CA ALA A 371 11.71 13.08 -6.55
C ALA A 371 10.69 11.94 -6.67
N LEU A 372 10.96 11.02 -7.59
CA LEU A 372 10.14 9.83 -7.84
C LEU A 372 11.03 8.60 -7.96
N SER A 373 10.72 7.57 -7.18
CA SER A 373 11.35 6.24 -7.24
C SER A 373 10.42 5.22 -7.88
N THR A 374 10.96 4.07 -8.28
CA THR A 374 10.16 2.87 -8.53
C THR A 374 9.65 2.30 -7.21
N ILE A 375 8.59 1.48 -7.24
CA ILE A 375 8.08 0.80 -6.03
C ILE A 375 9.18 -0.06 -5.36
N PRO A 376 9.89 -0.96 -6.07
CA PRO A 376 10.95 -1.75 -5.44
C PRO A 376 12.04 -0.89 -4.78
N ASP A 377 12.43 0.21 -5.41
CA ASP A 377 13.48 1.08 -4.86
C ASP A 377 12.97 1.87 -3.65
N MET A 378 11.71 2.32 -3.67
CA MET A 378 11.08 2.96 -2.51
C MET A 378 11.02 2.02 -1.31
N PHE A 379 10.58 0.77 -1.50
CA PHE A 379 10.48 -0.20 -0.42
C PHE A 379 11.83 -0.51 0.23
N SER A 380 12.96 -0.35 -0.48
CA SER A 380 14.29 -0.55 0.11
C SER A 380 14.56 0.44 1.25
N ASN A 381 13.96 1.63 1.18
CA ASN A 381 14.04 2.63 2.25
C ASN A 381 13.20 2.24 3.46
N PHE A 382 12.16 1.44 3.26
CA PHE A 382 11.33 0.93 4.34
C PHE A 382 11.97 -0.29 4.99
N GLU A 383 12.19 -1.37 4.22
CA GLU A 383 12.74 -2.62 4.73
C GLU A 383 14.13 -2.44 5.35
N GLY A 384 14.97 -1.61 4.74
CA GLY A 384 16.30 -1.28 5.24
C GLY A 384 16.33 -0.30 6.41
N GLY A 385 15.17 0.19 6.88
CA GLY A 385 15.10 1.12 8.00
C GLY A 385 15.71 2.50 7.74
N ILE A 386 15.75 2.95 6.46
CA ILE A 386 16.28 4.26 6.08
C ILE A 386 15.31 5.38 6.48
N ILE A 387 13.99 5.10 6.45
CA ILE A 387 13.00 6.01 7.01
C ILE A 387 13.18 6.13 8.53
N ASP A 388 12.91 7.30 9.08
CA ASP A 388 13.06 7.51 10.52
C ASP A 388 11.86 6.93 11.31
N VAL A 389 10.67 6.96 10.69
CA VAL A 389 9.42 6.58 11.34
C VAL A 389 8.31 6.28 10.33
N ALA A 390 7.44 5.34 10.66
CA ALA A 390 6.16 5.14 9.99
C ALA A 390 5.00 5.48 10.93
N SER A 391 3.98 6.17 10.42
CA SER A 391 2.70 6.36 11.10
C SER A 391 1.62 5.62 10.34
N LEU A 392 0.98 4.63 10.97
CA LEU A 392 0.11 3.66 10.29
C LEU A 392 -1.18 3.42 11.08
N GLY A 393 -2.26 3.08 10.39
CA GLY A 393 -3.54 2.76 11.03
C GLY A 393 -3.60 1.35 11.61
N PHE A 394 -4.63 1.09 12.44
CA PHE A 394 -4.92 -0.25 12.97
C PHE A 394 -6.43 -0.50 13.07
N LEU A 395 -6.87 -1.74 12.83
CA LEU A 395 -8.21 -2.24 13.19
C LEU A 395 -8.20 -2.88 14.57
N GLN A 396 -7.19 -3.70 14.86
CA GLN A 396 -7.01 -4.36 16.16
C GLN A 396 -5.56 -4.26 16.63
N VAL A 397 -5.39 -4.14 17.95
CA VAL A 397 -4.13 -4.28 18.66
C VAL A 397 -4.36 -5.30 19.77
N ASP A 398 -3.43 -6.22 20.00
CA ASP A 398 -3.54 -7.17 21.11
C ASP A 398 -2.57 -6.90 22.26
N LYS A 399 -2.68 -7.72 23.31
CA LYS A 399 -1.86 -7.61 24.53
C LYS A 399 -0.36 -7.83 24.32
N TYR A 400 0.03 -8.46 23.22
CA TYR A 400 1.43 -8.65 22.82
C TYR A 400 1.94 -7.49 21.95
N GLY A 401 1.07 -6.53 21.63
CA GLY A 401 1.39 -5.42 20.73
C GLY A 401 1.34 -5.79 19.25
N ASN A 402 0.76 -6.94 18.90
CA ASN A 402 0.52 -7.28 17.51
C ASN A 402 -0.51 -6.32 16.91
N VAL A 403 -0.39 -6.07 15.62
CA VAL A 403 -1.33 -5.21 14.89
C VAL A 403 -1.94 -5.94 13.71
N ASN A 404 -3.26 -5.76 13.60
CA ASN A 404 -4.03 -6.08 12.41
C ASN A 404 -4.62 -4.78 11.84
N PRO A 405 -4.16 -4.31 10.68
CA PRO A 405 -4.62 -3.06 10.08
C PRO A 405 -5.81 -3.21 9.14
N SER A 406 -6.17 -4.43 8.70
CA SER A 406 -6.92 -4.52 7.44
C SER A 406 -7.70 -5.83 7.18
N ILE A 407 -7.57 -6.87 8.01
CA ILE A 407 -8.18 -8.18 7.70
C ILE A 407 -9.09 -8.64 8.84
N LEU A 408 -10.36 -8.85 8.54
CA LEU A 408 -11.37 -9.48 9.41
C LEU A 408 -12.07 -10.59 8.63
N SER A 409 -12.93 -11.37 9.29
CA SER A 409 -13.63 -12.49 8.65
C SER A 409 -14.55 -12.07 7.50
N ASP A 410 -15.17 -10.89 7.59
CA ASP A 410 -16.11 -10.34 6.62
C ASP A 410 -15.48 -9.27 5.71
N ARG A 411 -14.18 -9.00 5.88
CA ARG A 411 -13.47 -7.91 5.18
C ARG A 411 -12.00 -8.23 5.01
N ILE A 412 -11.58 -8.47 3.78
CA ILE A 412 -10.19 -8.83 3.46
C ILE A 412 -9.61 -7.74 2.56
N PHE A 413 -9.08 -6.67 3.16
CA PHE A 413 -8.36 -5.66 2.37
C PHE A 413 -6.95 -6.11 2.03
N GLY A 414 -6.39 -7.10 2.71
CA GLY A 414 -5.02 -7.58 2.51
C GLY A 414 -3.96 -6.73 3.23
N PRO A 415 -2.70 -7.18 3.28
CA PRO A 415 -1.63 -6.51 4.03
C PRO A 415 -1.18 -5.16 3.43
N GLY A 416 -1.40 -4.91 2.14
CA GLY A 416 -0.84 -3.72 1.47
C GLY A 416 0.68 -3.64 1.61
N GLY A 417 1.21 -2.42 1.79
CA GLY A 417 2.63 -2.21 2.11
C GLY A 417 2.99 -2.44 3.58
N PHE A 418 1.99 -2.65 4.44
CA PHE A 418 2.13 -2.52 5.90
C PHE A 418 3.21 -3.41 6.51
N PRO A 419 3.32 -4.73 6.21
CA PRO A 419 4.34 -5.57 6.84
C PRO A 419 5.77 -5.15 6.53
N VAL A 420 6.06 -4.65 5.33
CA VAL A 420 7.41 -4.19 4.96
C VAL A 420 7.69 -2.84 5.61
N ILE A 421 6.72 -1.92 5.61
CA ILE A 421 6.87 -0.60 6.22
C ILE A 421 7.07 -0.73 7.72
N ALA A 422 6.15 -1.38 8.43
CA ALA A 422 6.23 -1.51 9.88
C ALA A 422 7.37 -2.46 10.32
N GLY A 423 7.57 -3.52 9.55
CA GLY A 423 8.63 -4.51 9.77
C GLY A 423 10.04 -3.97 9.49
N GLY A 424 10.18 -2.92 8.68
CA GLY A 424 11.47 -2.28 8.41
C GLY A 424 11.74 -0.99 9.21
N ALA A 425 10.72 -0.15 9.44
CA ALA A 425 10.90 1.13 10.14
C ALA A 425 11.45 0.95 11.57
N PRO A 426 12.40 1.79 12.01
CA PRO A 426 12.95 1.72 13.37
C PRO A 426 11.95 2.24 14.42
N LYS A 427 11.05 3.14 14.03
CA LYS A 427 9.95 3.65 14.87
C LYS A 427 8.62 3.48 14.15
N ASN A 428 7.59 3.05 14.89
CA ASN A 428 6.23 2.92 14.40
C ASN A 428 5.25 3.61 15.36
N TYR A 429 4.49 4.57 14.83
CA TYR A 429 3.42 5.24 15.56
C TYR A 429 2.07 4.80 14.97
N PHE A 430 1.48 3.78 15.58
CA PHE A 430 0.17 3.30 15.19
C PHE A 430 -0.92 4.29 15.64
N ALA A 431 -1.57 4.93 14.68
CA ALA A 431 -2.51 6.03 14.90
C ALA A 431 -3.94 5.63 14.50
N GLY A 432 -4.85 5.67 15.46
CA GLY A 432 -6.23 5.27 15.22
C GLY A 432 -7.14 5.58 16.39
N ALA A 433 -8.45 5.70 16.12
CA ALA A 433 -9.42 5.83 17.20
C ALA A 433 -9.36 4.62 18.13
N PHE A 434 -9.64 4.83 19.41
CA PHE A 434 -9.55 3.80 20.46
C PHE A 434 -10.56 2.66 20.27
N THR A 435 -11.78 2.99 19.88
CA THR A 435 -12.86 2.04 19.60
C THR A 435 -13.21 1.98 18.10
N ALA A 436 -13.92 0.95 17.67
CA ALA A 436 -14.46 0.80 16.31
C ALA A 436 -15.96 1.10 16.26
N GLY A 437 -16.49 1.38 15.07
CA GLY A 437 -17.93 1.66 14.89
C GLY A 437 -18.36 3.08 15.27
N PRO A 438 -19.68 3.35 15.27
CA PRO A 438 -20.24 4.67 15.53
C PRO A 438 -19.90 5.19 16.93
N LYS A 439 -19.52 6.47 17.02
CA LYS A 439 -19.14 7.14 18.26
C LYS A 439 -19.50 8.62 18.21
N VAL A 440 -19.68 9.20 19.40
CA VAL A 440 -19.89 10.64 19.61
C VAL A 440 -18.89 11.07 20.66
N ILE A 441 -17.88 11.83 20.19
CA ILE A 441 -16.78 12.33 20.99
C ILE A 441 -16.74 13.85 20.79
N ASP A 442 -17.01 14.58 21.86
CA ASP A 442 -17.00 16.04 21.88
C ASP A 442 -15.76 16.56 22.62
N ILE A 443 -15.44 17.82 22.37
CA ILE A 443 -14.46 18.58 23.15
C ILE A 443 -15.20 19.68 23.91
N VAL A 444 -15.16 19.60 25.24
CA VAL A 444 -15.77 20.58 26.14
C VAL A 444 -14.67 21.16 27.04
N ASN A 445 -14.44 22.47 26.96
CA ASN A 445 -13.40 23.17 27.73
C ASN A 445 -11.99 22.55 27.54
N ASN A 446 -11.59 22.25 26.30
CA ASN A 446 -10.33 21.56 25.96
C ASN A 446 -10.16 20.17 26.62
N ARG A 447 -11.27 19.51 26.95
CA ARG A 447 -11.28 18.15 27.52
C ARG A 447 -12.17 17.26 26.68
N LEU A 448 -11.81 15.98 26.58
CA LEU A 448 -12.66 15.00 25.90
C LEU A 448 -13.92 14.71 26.71
N SER A 449 -15.02 14.62 25.98
CA SER A 449 -16.30 14.14 26.47
C SER A 449 -16.78 13.01 25.56
N ILE A 450 -16.69 11.78 26.03
CA ILE A 450 -17.13 10.59 25.30
C ILE A 450 -18.61 10.35 25.63
N VAL A 451 -19.50 10.73 24.72
CA VAL A 451 -20.96 10.63 24.91
C VAL A 451 -21.47 9.26 24.50
N HIS A 452 -20.98 8.76 23.37
CA HIS A 452 -21.28 7.42 22.87
C HIS A 452 -20.02 6.80 22.31
N ASP A 453 -19.80 5.53 22.62
CA ASP A 453 -18.57 4.83 22.26
C ASP A 453 -18.85 3.54 21.50
N GLY A 454 -17.81 3.05 20.84
CA GLY A 454 -17.87 1.91 19.96
C GLY A 454 -17.43 0.58 20.60
N SER A 455 -17.16 -0.41 19.76
CA SER A 455 -16.62 -1.71 20.16
C SER A 455 -15.09 -1.64 20.40
N PRO A 456 -14.53 -2.53 21.23
CA PRO A 456 -13.08 -2.57 21.48
C PRO A 456 -12.26 -2.78 20.20
N LYS A 457 -11.09 -2.13 20.15
CA LYS A 457 -10.02 -2.43 19.19
C LYS A 457 -8.75 -2.98 19.86
N PHE A 458 -8.64 -2.79 21.17
CA PHE A 458 -7.62 -3.42 22.00
C PHE A 458 -8.18 -4.75 22.50
N VAL A 459 -7.88 -5.82 21.78
CA VAL A 459 -8.47 -7.15 21.90
C VAL A 459 -7.50 -8.13 22.54
N ASP A 460 -7.98 -9.29 22.99
CA ASP A 460 -7.10 -10.29 23.61
C ASP A 460 -6.08 -10.87 22.62
N ASN A 461 -6.53 -11.13 21.39
CA ASN A 461 -5.72 -11.58 20.26
C ASN A 461 -6.28 -10.97 18.97
N VAL A 462 -5.40 -10.48 18.10
CA VAL A 462 -5.82 -9.97 16.79
C VAL A 462 -6.28 -11.11 15.88
N TYR A 463 -7.21 -10.83 14.95
CA TYR A 463 -7.70 -11.84 14.00
C TYR A 463 -6.58 -12.42 13.13
N LYS A 464 -5.68 -11.56 12.62
CA LYS A 464 -4.44 -11.95 11.96
C LYS A 464 -3.31 -11.04 12.38
N ILE A 465 -2.17 -11.61 12.71
CA ILE A 465 -0.96 -10.85 13.06
C ILE A 465 -0.34 -10.37 11.76
N ILE A 466 -0.44 -9.08 11.45
CA ILE A 466 0.18 -8.47 10.26
C ILE A 466 1.50 -7.77 10.62
N PHE A 467 1.60 -7.29 11.86
CA PHE A 467 2.82 -6.86 12.52
C PHE A 467 2.94 -7.58 13.87
N SER A 468 4.14 -8.11 14.15
CA SER A 468 4.45 -8.86 15.36
C SER A 468 5.11 -7.94 16.39
N GLY A 469 4.49 -7.81 17.57
CA GLY A 469 5.07 -7.05 18.68
C GLY A 469 6.36 -7.70 19.21
N ASP A 470 6.38 -9.03 19.29
CA ASP A 470 7.54 -9.80 19.77
C ASP A 470 8.78 -9.60 18.87
N GLU A 471 8.59 -9.67 17.54
CA GLU A 471 9.68 -9.39 16.61
C GLU A 471 10.15 -7.93 16.71
N ALA A 472 9.22 -6.99 16.91
CA ALA A 472 9.57 -5.60 17.08
C ALA A 472 10.44 -5.35 18.32
N MET A 473 10.15 -6.02 19.44
CA MET A 473 10.98 -5.96 20.64
C MET A 473 12.35 -6.61 20.45
N LYS A 474 12.41 -7.76 19.76
CA LYS A 474 13.67 -8.43 19.42
C LYS A 474 14.62 -7.54 18.61
N TYR A 475 14.07 -6.69 17.75
CA TYR A 475 14.82 -5.72 16.95
C TYR A 475 14.86 -4.30 17.56
N GLU A 476 14.56 -4.17 18.86
CA GLU A 476 14.66 -2.92 19.62
C GLU A 476 13.91 -1.73 18.98
N LYS A 477 12.78 -2.00 18.32
CA LYS A 477 11.98 -0.97 17.67
C LYS A 477 11.19 -0.15 18.68
N GLU A 478 11.02 1.13 18.39
CA GLU A 478 10.17 2.00 19.19
C GLU A 478 8.73 1.99 18.67
N ILE A 479 7.78 1.52 19.49
CA ILE A 479 6.37 1.37 19.08
C ILE A 479 5.46 2.19 19.99
N LEU A 480 4.66 3.07 19.38
CA LEU A 480 3.59 3.82 20.03
C LEU A 480 2.23 3.47 19.42
N TYR A 481 1.21 3.44 20.26
CA TYR A 481 -0.19 3.36 19.85
C TYR A 481 -0.90 4.63 20.33
N VAL A 482 -1.22 5.51 19.40
CA VAL A 482 -1.77 6.84 19.66
C VAL A 482 -3.25 6.85 19.29
N THR A 483 -4.08 7.17 20.28
CA THR A 483 -5.53 7.31 20.12
C THR A 483 -5.97 8.70 20.55
N GLU A 484 -7.26 9.00 20.38
CA GLU A 484 -7.80 10.27 20.83
C GLU A 484 -7.74 10.41 22.35
N ARG A 485 -7.81 9.30 23.11
CA ARG A 485 -7.98 9.29 24.57
C ARG A 485 -6.76 8.83 25.37
N ALA A 486 -5.85 8.09 24.74
CA ALA A 486 -4.73 7.42 25.40
C ALA A 486 -3.55 7.21 24.45
N VAL A 487 -2.34 7.20 25.01
CA VAL A 487 -1.09 6.80 24.33
C VAL A 487 -0.49 5.60 25.04
N PHE A 488 -0.20 4.54 24.29
CA PHE A 488 0.48 3.35 24.78
C PHE A 488 1.85 3.20 24.13
N ARG A 489 2.80 2.63 24.88
CA ARG A 489 4.08 2.17 24.37
C ARG A 489 4.20 0.66 24.50
N LEU A 490 4.74 -0.01 23.49
CA LEU A 490 5.14 -1.41 23.62
C LEU A 490 6.46 -1.49 24.41
N THR A 491 6.48 -2.31 25.44
CA THR A 491 7.67 -2.60 26.24
C THR A 491 7.87 -4.11 26.32
N GLU A 492 9.02 -4.58 26.80
CA GLU A 492 9.27 -6.01 27.06
C GLU A 492 8.22 -6.65 28.00
N LYS A 493 7.54 -5.84 28.83
CA LYS A 493 6.50 -6.30 29.75
C LYS A 493 5.09 -6.26 29.14
N GLY A 494 4.95 -5.77 27.91
CA GLY A 494 3.68 -5.53 27.22
C GLY A 494 3.33 -4.05 27.08
N LEU A 495 2.07 -3.77 26.73
CA LEU A 495 1.58 -2.40 26.51
C LEU A 495 1.54 -1.60 27.81
N THR A 496 2.22 -0.45 27.81
CA THR A 496 2.22 0.52 28.91
C THR A 496 1.43 1.75 28.51
N LEU A 497 0.38 2.09 29.27
CA LEU A 497 -0.35 3.36 29.18
C LEU A 497 0.55 4.48 29.72
N GLU A 498 1.04 5.35 28.83
CA GLU A 498 1.95 6.44 29.17
C GLU A 498 1.25 7.78 29.33
N GLU A 499 0.19 8.03 28.55
CA GLU A 499 -0.55 9.28 28.58
C GLU A 499 -2.06 9.04 28.54
N VAL A 500 -2.81 9.87 29.27
CA VAL A 500 -4.29 9.90 29.25
C VAL A 500 -4.77 11.31 28.91
N SER A 501 -5.78 11.41 28.07
CA SER A 501 -6.34 12.71 27.68
C SER A 501 -7.06 13.42 28.83
N PRO A 502 -7.05 14.76 28.85
CA PRO A 502 -7.89 15.54 29.75
C PRO A 502 -9.37 15.15 29.62
N GLY A 503 -10.02 14.83 30.75
CA GLY A 503 -11.46 14.48 30.78
C GLY A 503 -11.77 12.99 30.67
N VAL A 504 -10.76 12.15 30.41
CA VAL A 504 -10.89 10.69 30.30
C VAL A 504 -10.72 10.04 31.67
N ASP A 505 -11.65 9.16 32.02
CA ASP A 505 -11.56 8.31 33.21
C ASP A 505 -10.91 6.97 32.86
N ILE A 506 -9.90 6.55 33.63
CA ILE A 506 -9.09 5.36 33.29
C ILE A 506 -9.94 4.09 33.32
N ASP A 507 -10.72 3.88 34.37
CA ASP A 507 -11.49 2.63 34.51
C ASP A 507 -12.65 2.59 33.51
N ARG A 508 -13.40 3.69 33.38
CA ARG A 508 -14.58 3.77 32.51
C ARG A 508 -14.22 3.86 31.04
N ASP A 509 -13.31 4.75 30.65
CA ASP A 509 -13.13 5.11 29.23
C ASP A 509 -11.96 4.38 28.55
N ILE A 510 -11.08 3.75 29.35
CA ILE A 510 -9.93 2.96 28.86
C ILE A 510 -10.11 1.49 29.24
N LEU A 511 -10.03 1.12 30.51
CA LEU A 511 -9.98 -0.28 30.93
C LEU A 511 -11.26 -1.06 30.60
N SER A 512 -12.44 -0.45 30.74
CA SER A 512 -13.71 -1.11 30.37
C SER A 512 -13.88 -1.29 28.85
N LYS A 513 -13.00 -0.68 28.05
CA LYS A 513 -13.03 -0.68 26.58
C LYS A 513 -11.88 -1.48 25.97
N MET A 514 -11.16 -2.25 26.78
CA MET A 514 -10.10 -3.17 26.38
C MET A 514 -10.45 -4.59 26.84
N GLU A 515 -10.02 -5.59 26.08
CA GLU A 515 -10.17 -7.00 26.49
C GLU A 515 -9.04 -7.48 27.40
N PHE A 516 -7.98 -6.67 27.57
CA PHE A 516 -6.87 -6.94 28.46
C PHE A 516 -6.50 -5.69 29.27
N ARG A 517 -5.82 -5.89 30.40
CA ARG A 517 -5.34 -4.79 31.24
C ARG A 517 -3.90 -4.39 30.85
N PRO A 518 -3.65 -3.14 30.41
CA PRO A 518 -2.30 -2.65 30.16
C PRO A 518 -1.56 -2.37 31.47
N ILE A 519 -0.25 -2.20 31.38
CA ILE A 519 0.57 -1.64 32.46
C ILE A 519 0.25 -0.14 32.56
N ILE A 520 0.09 0.38 33.77
CA ILE A 520 -0.13 1.82 33.97
C ILE A 520 1.21 2.45 34.37
N ALA A 521 1.70 3.42 33.59
CA ALA A 521 2.95 4.12 33.89
C ALA A 521 2.91 4.82 35.26
N THR A 522 4.06 4.90 35.93
CA THR A 522 4.23 5.67 37.17
C THR A 522 5.46 6.57 37.03
N PRO A 523 5.30 7.91 36.91
CA PRO A 523 4.05 8.65 36.86
C PRO A 523 3.32 8.49 35.50
N LEU A 524 1.98 8.40 35.55
CA LEU A 524 1.12 8.52 34.38
C LEU A 524 0.99 10.00 33.99
N LYS A 525 1.21 10.32 32.73
CA LYS A 525 1.15 11.71 32.23
C LYS A 525 -0.24 12.03 31.68
N GLN A 526 -0.59 13.30 31.73
CA GLN A 526 -1.72 13.82 30.97
C GLN A 526 -1.23 14.21 29.57
N MET A 527 -2.03 13.93 28.54
CA MET A 527 -1.75 14.42 27.18
C MET A 527 -1.81 15.96 27.14
N ASP A 528 -1.00 16.57 26.28
CA ASP A 528 -0.92 18.03 26.13
C ASP A 528 -2.29 18.65 25.83
N GLU A 529 -2.75 19.55 26.70
CA GLU A 529 -4.08 20.17 26.61
C GLU A 529 -4.27 20.99 25.33
N ARG A 530 -3.18 21.45 24.70
CA ARG A 530 -3.23 22.20 23.43
C ARG A 530 -3.78 21.35 22.28
N LEU A 531 -3.66 20.03 22.36
CA LEU A 531 -4.18 19.09 21.35
C LEU A 531 -5.69 19.27 21.12
N PHE A 532 -6.41 19.66 22.17
CA PHE A 532 -7.87 19.77 22.22
C PHE A 532 -8.38 21.18 21.86
N GLY A 533 -7.48 22.17 21.69
CA GLY A 533 -7.85 23.53 21.30
C GLY A 533 -8.12 23.72 19.80
N VAL A 534 -8.78 24.82 19.42
CA VAL A 534 -9.06 25.14 18.00
C VAL A 534 -7.85 25.76 17.28
N GLY A 535 -6.99 26.48 18.02
CA GLY A 535 -5.83 27.20 17.47
C GLY A 535 -4.65 26.31 17.11
N LYS A 536 -3.58 26.94 16.58
CA LYS A 536 -2.28 26.29 16.37
C LYS A 536 -1.68 25.85 17.69
N LEU A 537 -0.88 24.78 17.66
CA LEU A 537 -0.15 24.26 18.82
C LEU A 537 1.06 25.13 19.19
N GLY A 538 1.60 25.88 18.22
CA GLY A 538 2.79 26.71 18.40
C GLY A 538 4.08 25.88 18.42
N LEU A 539 4.10 24.76 17.70
CA LEU A 539 5.25 23.84 17.71
C LEU A 539 6.48 24.42 17.02
N ARG A 540 6.30 25.36 16.08
CA ARG A 540 7.41 25.97 15.35
C ARG A 540 8.25 26.86 16.27
N GLU A 541 7.60 27.58 17.16
CA GLU A 541 8.23 28.42 18.19
C GLU A 541 8.97 27.60 19.24
N GLU A 542 8.68 26.30 19.37
CA GLU A 542 9.43 25.41 20.28
C GLU A 542 10.70 24.83 19.64
N ILE A 543 10.87 24.95 18.32
CA ILE A 543 12.03 24.41 17.60
C ILE A 543 13.22 25.37 17.69
N PHE A 544 12.94 26.67 17.65
CA PHE A 544 13.91 27.76 17.75
C PHE A 544 13.91 28.33 19.16
#